data_AF-A0AAP2Z1X6-F1
#
_entry.id   AF-A0AAP2Z1X6-F1
#
_cell.length_a   1.000
_cell.length_b   1.000
_cell.length_c   1.000
_cell.angle_alpha   90.00
_cell.angle_beta   90.00
_cell.angle_gamma   90.00
#
_symmetry.space_group_name_H-M   'P 1'
#
loop_
_entity.id
_entity.type
_entity.pdbx_description
1 polymer ?
#
loop_
_entity_poly.entity_id
_entity_poly.type
_entity_poly.pdbx_seq_one_letter_code
_entity_poly.pdbx_strand_id
1 'polypeptide(L)'
;MASVSRRTLRNGAFGAAVGIVLGFVPVLLFVAPLVGGGVAGYLERDGAKRGAIAGSVAGGFVAVIGVVATEAIGFVRFGEVPIAGAPFEVLAVSGVLAFATAAGQILVAGIGGCLVGLLAAERRRAGAGNRPRHPASTGTTGGVRTRSPTAVVAGLLAGIGTFAVVAFAVTTALDPFVWPSSLVGLPAGAVGGVAVAVLGYLYLTRDTESTVNWRHVGFTGIAVALAFGLVVGGLFVIGQDRISETAERTYEYEYEVTVTMDETLEDVTIYAPVPVENGSSELGDHFVETVQSNRYVLVPEGHDPEPVDPVDFTYELVETERGSMLSISADRIEVTTVHYRDVQNDSMGWSEWIPPEEYDPDDPEMGTSHDGDFRFAVSLPATEEIETADPFDGEPLLSPQSDRREIDCRWTVGDSHRCFEYDSVVYASYDTDDETEVTVHTRLSGRNEWFTGGWTGNEYRDSSSGQLFGPQNGWHRITGELAVGIGRYR
;
A
#
# COMPACT_ATOMS: atom_id res chain seq x y z
N MET A 1 19.25 10.37 -44.00
CA MET A 1 18.91 9.14 -43.26
C MET A 1 19.41 7.95 -44.05
N ALA A 2 20.23 7.07 -43.45
CA ALA A 2 20.65 5.84 -44.12
C ALA A 2 19.44 4.90 -44.23
N SER A 3 19.18 4.34 -45.41
CA SER A 3 18.08 3.39 -45.60
C SER A 3 18.30 2.16 -44.73
N VAL A 4 17.33 1.86 -43.86
CA VAL A 4 17.34 0.63 -43.06
C VAL A 4 17.17 -0.55 -44.02
N SER A 5 18.16 -1.46 -44.03
CA SER A 5 18.11 -2.64 -44.90
C SER A 5 17.00 -3.58 -44.44
N ARG A 6 16.35 -4.28 -45.38
CA ARG A 6 15.42 -5.39 -45.08
C ARG A 6 16.06 -6.43 -44.15
N ARG A 7 17.39 -6.60 -44.24
CA ARG A 7 18.14 -7.51 -43.36
C ARG A 7 18.14 -7.03 -41.92
N THR A 8 18.44 -5.76 -41.68
CA THR A 8 18.46 -5.14 -40.35
C THR A 8 17.08 -5.17 -39.72
N LEU A 9 16.03 -4.93 -40.51
CA LEU A 9 14.64 -4.98 -40.04
C LEU A 9 14.23 -6.39 -39.62
N ARG A 10 14.60 -7.40 -40.42
CA ARG A 10 14.37 -8.82 -40.08
C ARG A 10 15.14 -9.24 -38.83
N ASN A 11 16.40 -8.84 -38.70
CA ASN A 11 17.22 -9.18 -37.55
C ASN A 11 16.70 -8.50 -36.27
N GLY A 12 16.24 -7.26 -36.37
CA GLY A 12 15.57 -6.54 -35.29
C GLY A 12 14.28 -7.24 -34.83
N ALA A 13 13.43 -7.67 -35.76
CA ALA A 13 12.21 -8.43 -35.44
C ALA A 13 12.52 -9.75 -34.72
N PHE A 14 13.56 -10.49 -35.13
CA PHE A 14 14.02 -11.68 -34.41
C PHE A 14 14.50 -11.36 -32.99
N GLY A 15 15.28 -10.29 -32.82
CA GLY A 15 15.69 -9.83 -31.50
C GLY A 15 14.52 -9.44 -30.60
N ALA A 16 13.50 -8.80 -31.17
CA ALA A 16 12.28 -8.44 -30.45
C ALA A 16 11.51 -9.66 -29.97
N ALA A 17 11.35 -10.68 -30.82
CA ALA A 17 10.69 -11.93 -30.45
C ALA A 17 11.40 -12.61 -29.26
N VAL A 18 12.74 -12.66 -29.28
CA VAL A 18 13.52 -13.19 -28.15
C VAL A 18 13.35 -12.34 -26.89
N GLY A 19 13.39 -11.01 -27.03
CA GLY A 19 13.15 -10.09 -25.92
C GLY A 19 11.77 -10.28 -25.29
N ILE A 20 10.72 -10.44 -26.09
CA ILE A 20 9.34 -10.66 -25.62
C ILE A 20 9.25 -11.99 -24.86
N VAL A 21 9.76 -13.09 -25.43
CA VAL A 21 9.72 -14.41 -24.78
C VAL A 21 10.45 -14.38 -23.43
N LEU A 22 11.61 -13.73 -23.36
CA LEU A 22 12.36 -13.57 -22.11
C LEU A 22 11.66 -12.65 -21.10
N GLY A 23 10.89 -11.67 -21.59
CA GLY A 23 10.09 -10.79 -20.75
C GLY A 23 9.00 -11.51 -19.96
N PHE A 24 8.58 -12.71 -20.37
CA PHE A 24 7.64 -13.53 -19.60
C PHE A 24 8.29 -14.25 -18.39
N VAL A 25 9.61 -14.21 -18.26
CA VAL A 25 10.33 -14.75 -17.11
C VAL A 25 10.63 -13.60 -16.15
N PRO A 26 10.01 -13.53 -14.95
CA PRO A 26 10.10 -12.35 -14.06
C PRO A 26 11.54 -11.91 -13.74
N VAL A 27 12.45 -12.87 -13.55
CA VAL A 27 13.87 -12.61 -13.24
C VAL A 27 14.62 -12.02 -14.44
N LEU A 28 14.17 -12.30 -15.67
CA LEU A 28 14.83 -11.85 -16.91
C LEU A 28 14.19 -10.59 -17.51
N LEU A 29 13.07 -10.13 -16.97
CA LEU A 29 12.33 -8.96 -17.45
C LEU A 29 13.24 -7.72 -17.64
N PHE A 30 14.11 -7.47 -16.67
CA PHE A 30 15.00 -6.29 -16.66
C PHE A 30 16.12 -6.36 -17.70
N VAL A 31 16.53 -7.56 -18.11
CA VAL A 31 17.61 -7.77 -19.09
C VAL A 31 17.08 -8.14 -20.47
N ALA A 32 15.78 -8.42 -20.60
CA ALA A 32 15.17 -8.86 -21.85
C ALA A 32 15.39 -7.89 -23.03
N PRO A 33 15.26 -6.56 -22.90
CA PRO A 33 15.57 -5.63 -23.98
C PRO A 33 17.05 -5.71 -24.40
N LEU A 34 17.95 -5.85 -23.44
CA LEU A 34 19.40 -5.95 -23.67
C LEU A 34 19.74 -7.23 -24.44
N VAL A 35 19.17 -8.38 -24.03
CA VAL A 35 19.38 -9.68 -24.66
C VAL A 35 18.78 -9.71 -26.06
N GLY A 36 17.53 -9.24 -26.23
CA GLY A 36 16.88 -9.16 -27.54
C GLY A 36 17.65 -8.27 -28.51
N GLY A 37 18.09 -7.10 -28.03
CA GLY A 37 18.98 -6.22 -28.76
C GLY A 37 20.31 -6.89 -29.15
N GLY A 38 20.93 -7.61 -28.22
CA GLY A 38 22.15 -8.38 -28.44
C GLY A 38 22.01 -9.45 -29.52
N VAL A 39 20.90 -10.20 -29.54
CA VAL A 39 20.61 -11.18 -30.59
C VAL A 39 20.48 -10.50 -31.95
N ALA A 40 19.78 -9.37 -32.03
CA ALA A 40 19.67 -8.60 -33.27
C ALA A 40 21.05 -8.14 -33.78
N GLY A 41 21.89 -7.63 -32.88
CA GLY A 41 23.26 -7.23 -33.20
C GLY A 41 24.16 -8.40 -33.62
N TYR A 42 24.02 -9.56 -32.98
CA TYR A 42 24.74 -10.79 -33.35
C TYR A 42 24.42 -11.25 -34.76
N LEU A 43 23.14 -11.18 -35.16
CA LEU A 43 22.68 -11.60 -36.49
C LEU A 43 23.10 -10.61 -37.59
N GLU A 44 23.24 -9.34 -37.24
CA GLU A 44 23.67 -8.30 -38.18
C GLU A 44 25.13 -8.48 -38.61
N ARG A 45 26.02 -8.90 -37.69
CA ARG A 45 27.43 -9.26 -37.93
C ARG A 45 28.33 -8.18 -38.55
N ASP A 46 27.84 -6.95 -38.64
CA ASP A 46 28.50 -5.84 -39.34
C ASP A 46 29.08 -4.78 -38.37
N GLY A 47 29.42 -5.19 -37.15
CA GLY A 47 30.08 -4.35 -36.13
C GLY A 47 29.15 -3.45 -35.32
N ALA A 48 29.74 -2.67 -34.41
CA ALA A 48 29.04 -1.84 -33.40
C ALA A 48 27.87 -1.03 -33.97
N LYS A 49 28.13 -0.25 -35.03
CA LYS A 49 27.15 0.71 -35.55
C LYS A 49 25.92 0.02 -36.14
N ARG A 50 26.11 -1.03 -36.94
CA ARG A 50 24.96 -1.77 -37.50
C ARG A 50 24.28 -2.64 -36.45
N GLY A 51 25.06 -3.18 -35.51
CA GLY A 51 24.53 -3.90 -34.36
C GLY A 51 23.61 -3.03 -33.48
N ALA A 52 24.01 -1.77 -33.23
CA ALA A 52 23.20 -0.81 -32.49
C ALA A 52 21.89 -0.49 -33.21
N ILE A 53 21.93 -0.28 -34.53
CA ILE A 53 20.73 -0.02 -35.34
C ILE A 53 19.79 -1.22 -35.28
N ALA A 54 20.30 -2.45 -35.45
CA ALA A 54 19.49 -3.66 -35.35
C ALA A 54 18.89 -3.84 -33.94
N GLY A 55 19.66 -3.55 -32.90
CA GLY A 55 19.20 -3.57 -31.51
C GLY A 55 18.12 -2.54 -31.21
N SER A 56 18.26 -1.30 -31.68
CA SER A 56 17.23 -0.26 -31.51
C SER A 56 15.94 -0.59 -32.27
N VAL A 57 16.04 -1.21 -33.45
CA VAL A 57 14.86 -1.73 -34.16
C VAL A 57 14.18 -2.82 -33.34
N ALA A 58 14.93 -3.72 -32.71
CA ALA A 58 14.38 -4.73 -31.81
C ALA A 58 13.63 -4.10 -30.62
N GLY A 59 14.25 -3.13 -29.94
CA GLY A 59 13.61 -2.42 -28.83
C GLY A 59 12.36 -1.66 -29.25
N GLY A 60 12.32 -1.10 -30.46
CA GLY A 60 11.14 -0.42 -31.01
C GLY A 60 9.97 -1.38 -31.21
N PHE A 61 10.21 -2.58 -31.74
CA PHE A 61 9.18 -3.62 -31.84
C PHE A 61 8.65 -4.05 -30.47
N VAL A 62 9.53 -4.25 -29.49
CA VAL A 62 9.14 -4.61 -28.11
C VAL A 62 8.27 -3.51 -27.50
N ALA A 63 8.67 -2.24 -27.65
CA ALA A 63 7.94 -1.11 -27.11
C ALA A 63 6.52 -1.00 -27.70
N VAL A 64 6.38 -1.11 -29.03
CA VAL A 64 5.07 -1.06 -29.69
C VAL A 64 4.17 -2.20 -29.24
N ILE A 65 4.71 -3.44 -29.18
CA ILE A 65 3.94 -4.60 -28.73
C ILE A 65 3.56 -4.47 -27.26
N GLY A 66 4.46 -3.96 -26.41
CA GLY A 66 4.21 -3.72 -24.99
C GLY A 66 3.05 -2.74 -24.79
N VAL A 67 3.05 -1.60 -25.48
CA VAL A 67 1.95 -0.63 -25.43
C VAL A 67 0.63 -1.27 -25.83
N VAL A 68 0.59 -1.99 -26.96
CA VAL A 68 -0.62 -2.68 -27.44
C VAL A 68 -1.10 -3.74 -26.45
N ALA A 69 -0.20 -4.51 -25.85
CA ALA A 69 -0.54 -5.55 -24.90
C ALA A 69 -1.08 -4.96 -23.58
N THR A 70 -0.48 -3.88 -23.08
CA THR A 70 -0.95 -3.18 -21.88
C THR A 70 -2.34 -2.58 -22.11
N GLU A 71 -2.59 -1.95 -23.26
CA GLU A 71 -3.93 -1.45 -23.60
C GLU A 71 -4.95 -2.58 -23.74
N ALA A 72 -4.59 -3.70 -24.39
CA ALA A 72 -5.48 -4.85 -24.53
C ALA A 72 -5.82 -5.51 -23.17
N ILE A 73 -4.83 -5.66 -22.28
CA ILE A 73 -5.05 -6.20 -20.92
C ILE A 73 -5.91 -5.25 -20.09
N GLY A 74 -5.66 -3.94 -20.17
CA GLY A 74 -6.49 -2.93 -19.53
C GLY A 74 -7.94 -3.03 -19.98
N PHE A 75 -8.17 -3.11 -21.29
CA PHE A 75 -9.50 -3.26 -21.88
C PHE A 75 -10.23 -4.53 -21.42
N VAL A 76 -9.54 -5.69 -21.45
CA VAL A 76 -10.12 -6.97 -21.05
C VAL A 76 -10.44 -7.02 -19.55
N ARG A 77 -9.61 -6.39 -18.71
CA ARG A 77 -9.76 -6.46 -17.26
C ARG A 77 -10.78 -5.48 -16.70
N PHE A 78 -10.95 -4.32 -17.33
CA PHE A 78 -11.75 -3.23 -16.79
C PHE A 78 -12.97 -2.85 -17.64
N GLY A 79 -13.21 -3.51 -18.78
CA GLY A 79 -14.44 -3.37 -19.57
C GLY A 79 -14.60 -2.03 -20.32
N GLU A 80 -13.84 -1.00 -19.92
CA GLU A 80 -13.78 0.31 -20.56
C GLU A 80 -12.33 0.64 -20.91
N VAL A 81 -12.11 1.25 -22.08
CA VAL A 81 -10.83 1.88 -22.37
C VAL A 81 -10.76 3.11 -21.46
N PRO A 82 -9.75 3.27 -20.58
CA PRO A 82 -9.65 4.39 -19.64
C PRO A 82 -9.47 5.77 -20.30
N ILE A 83 -9.68 5.85 -21.62
CA ILE A 83 -9.42 7.01 -22.47
C ILE A 83 -10.71 7.82 -22.70
N ALA A 84 -11.89 7.20 -22.53
CA ALA A 84 -13.18 7.88 -22.70
C ALA A 84 -13.60 8.56 -21.39
N GLY A 85 -13.00 9.71 -21.08
CA GLY A 85 -13.41 10.56 -19.94
C GLY A 85 -12.30 10.92 -18.95
N ALA A 86 -11.10 10.34 -19.09
CA ALA A 86 -9.97 10.75 -18.27
C ALA A 86 -9.60 12.21 -18.56
N PRO A 87 -9.28 13.03 -17.53
CA PRO A 87 -8.77 14.37 -17.71
C PRO A 87 -7.58 14.35 -18.69
N PHE A 88 -7.50 15.35 -19.58
CA PHE A 88 -6.43 15.44 -20.58
C PHE A 88 -5.02 15.34 -19.96
N GLU A 89 -4.88 15.78 -18.72
CA GLU A 89 -3.66 15.71 -17.92
C GLU A 89 -3.22 14.27 -17.63
N VAL A 90 -4.15 13.36 -17.28
CA VAL A 90 -3.85 11.93 -17.05
C VAL A 90 -3.40 11.24 -18.35
N LEU A 91 -3.98 11.63 -19.49
CA LEU A 91 -3.59 11.13 -20.81
C LEU A 91 -2.22 11.66 -21.25
N ALA A 92 -1.92 12.92 -20.96
CA ALA A 92 -0.61 13.51 -21.24
C ALA A 92 0.50 12.80 -20.44
N VAL A 93 0.27 12.52 -19.16
CA VAL A 93 1.23 11.84 -18.28
C VAL A 93 1.47 10.41 -18.70
N SER A 94 0.40 9.63 -18.90
CA SER A 94 0.52 8.24 -19.33
C SER A 94 1.21 8.12 -20.69
N GLY A 95 0.91 9.04 -21.62
CA GLY A 95 1.60 9.14 -22.90
C GLY A 95 3.10 9.45 -22.76
N VAL A 96 3.48 10.39 -21.88
CA VAL A 96 4.88 10.72 -21.59
C VAL A 96 5.60 9.53 -20.96
N LEU A 97 4.97 8.82 -20.02
CA LEU A 97 5.56 7.67 -19.34
C LEU A 97 5.73 6.48 -20.29
N ALA A 98 4.73 6.20 -21.13
CA ALA A 98 4.80 5.19 -22.16
C ALA A 98 5.90 5.51 -23.19
N PHE A 99 6.01 6.77 -23.60
CA PHE A 99 7.08 7.23 -24.50
C PHE A 99 8.47 7.09 -23.86
N ALA A 100 8.62 7.49 -22.59
CA ALA A 100 9.87 7.36 -21.85
C ALA A 100 10.30 5.90 -21.70
N THR A 101 9.35 5.01 -21.39
CA THR A 101 9.56 3.56 -21.29
C THR A 101 9.99 2.98 -22.63
N ALA A 102 9.29 3.34 -23.71
CA ALA A 102 9.63 2.93 -25.07
C ALA A 102 11.04 3.39 -25.47
N ALA A 103 11.38 4.66 -25.20
CA ALA A 103 12.69 5.21 -25.48
C ALA A 103 13.80 4.49 -24.69
N GLY A 104 13.55 4.17 -23.42
CA GLY A 104 14.45 3.38 -22.58
C GLY A 104 14.71 1.98 -23.14
N GLN A 105 13.65 1.27 -23.54
CA GLN A 105 13.78 -0.06 -24.16
C GLN A 105 14.56 -0.03 -25.48
N ILE A 106 14.29 0.96 -26.34
CA ILE A 106 15.02 1.16 -27.61
C ILE A 106 16.51 1.41 -27.36
N LEU A 107 16.83 2.22 -26.34
CA LEU A 107 18.21 2.55 -25.97
C LEU A 107 18.95 1.31 -25.46
N VAL A 108 18.39 0.61 -24.47
CA VAL A 108 18.99 -0.60 -23.86
C VAL A 108 19.19 -1.69 -24.91
N ALA A 109 18.20 -1.93 -25.78
CA ALA A 109 18.32 -2.89 -26.86
C ALA A 109 19.39 -2.47 -27.89
N GLY A 110 19.48 -1.17 -28.21
CA GLY A 110 20.56 -0.63 -29.04
C GLY A 110 21.95 -0.89 -28.46
N ILE A 111 22.11 -0.75 -27.14
CA ILE A 111 23.37 -1.04 -26.45
C ILE A 111 23.71 -2.53 -26.53
N GLY A 112 22.75 -3.41 -26.24
CA GLY A 112 22.93 -4.86 -26.38
C GLY A 112 23.39 -5.23 -27.79
N GLY A 113 22.72 -4.67 -28.81
CA GLY A 113 23.07 -4.89 -30.21
C GLY A 113 24.46 -4.37 -30.59
N CYS A 114 24.87 -3.23 -30.04
CA CYS A 114 26.21 -2.68 -30.23
C CYS A 114 27.29 -3.63 -29.69
N LEU A 115 27.15 -4.06 -28.43
CA LEU A 115 28.11 -4.92 -27.72
C LEU A 115 28.27 -6.27 -28.42
N VAL A 116 27.16 -6.94 -28.72
CA VAL A 116 27.21 -8.27 -29.32
C VAL A 116 27.60 -8.20 -30.80
N GLY A 117 27.21 -7.14 -31.52
CA GLY A 117 27.65 -6.89 -32.89
C GLY A 117 29.18 -6.70 -33.00
N LEU A 118 29.81 -6.08 -32.00
CA LEU A 118 31.28 -6.00 -31.88
C LEU A 118 31.91 -7.39 -31.73
N LEU A 119 31.42 -8.17 -30.77
CA LEU A 119 31.92 -9.52 -30.49
C LEU A 119 31.77 -10.45 -31.70
N ALA A 120 30.64 -10.37 -32.41
CA ALA A 120 30.38 -11.16 -33.62
C ALA A 120 31.35 -10.81 -34.77
N ALA A 121 31.65 -9.52 -34.95
CA ALA A 121 32.60 -9.06 -35.96
C ALA A 121 34.03 -9.52 -35.63
N GLU A 122 34.41 -9.55 -34.34
CA GLU A 122 35.72 -10.04 -33.89
C GLU A 122 35.90 -11.55 -34.12
N ARG A 123 34.91 -12.38 -33.77
CA ARG A 123 34.97 -13.83 -34.04
C ARG A 123 35.17 -14.15 -35.52
N ARG A 124 34.55 -13.38 -36.42
CA ARG A 124 34.74 -13.55 -37.87
C ARG A 124 36.15 -13.21 -38.32
N ARG A 125 36.74 -12.15 -37.79
CA ARG A 125 38.13 -11.77 -38.11
C ARG A 125 39.12 -12.83 -37.62
N ALA A 126 38.90 -13.36 -36.42
CA ALA A 126 39.72 -14.45 -35.88
C ALA A 126 39.61 -15.75 -36.71
N GLY A 127 38.39 -16.13 -37.14
CA GLY A 127 38.18 -17.31 -37.97
C GLY A 127 38.71 -17.18 -39.40
N ALA A 128 38.70 -15.98 -39.98
CA ALA A 128 39.24 -15.72 -41.32
C ALA A 128 40.78 -15.70 -41.36
N GLY A 129 41.44 -15.51 -40.20
CA GLY A 129 42.90 -15.48 -40.08
C GLY A 129 43.58 -16.86 -40.16
N ASN A 130 42.82 -17.96 -40.11
CA ASN A 130 43.38 -19.31 -40.04
C ASN A 130 43.46 -20.05 -41.40
N ARG A 131 43.38 -19.34 -42.53
CA ARG A 131 43.77 -19.91 -43.83
C ARG A 131 45.29 -19.86 -43.96
N PRO A 132 45.98 -20.96 -44.28
CA PRO A 132 47.43 -20.96 -44.46
C PRO A 132 47.77 -20.04 -45.63
N ARG A 133 48.35 -18.87 -45.34
CA ARG A 133 48.95 -18.00 -46.35
C ARG A 133 50.34 -18.54 -46.67
N HIS A 134 50.58 -18.78 -47.96
CA HIS A 134 51.90 -18.97 -48.52
C HIS A 134 52.88 -17.86 -48.09
N PRO A 135 54.16 -18.17 -47.93
CA PRO A 135 55.16 -17.20 -47.54
C PRO A 135 55.63 -16.42 -48.77
N ALA A 136 55.25 -15.15 -48.86
CA ALA A 136 56.00 -14.18 -49.64
C ALA A 136 55.70 -12.74 -49.18
N SER A 137 56.77 -11.94 -49.21
CA SER A 137 56.87 -10.48 -49.06
C SER A 137 56.65 -9.88 -47.67
N THR A 138 57.79 -9.77 -46.99
CA THR A 138 58.23 -8.67 -46.12
C THR A 138 57.73 -7.29 -46.54
N GLY A 139 57.21 -6.53 -45.57
CA GLY A 139 57.09 -5.07 -45.67
C GLY A 139 55.91 -4.49 -44.89
N THR A 140 56.21 -3.82 -43.79
CA THR A 140 55.33 -2.95 -42.96
C THR A 140 54.75 -3.61 -41.71
N THR A 141 55.48 -3.48 -40.61
CA THR A 141 55.02 -3.63 -39.22
C THR A 141 54.00 -2.54 -38.87
N GLY A 142 52.75 -2.73 -39.29
CA GLY A 142 51.62 -2.07 -38.65
C GLY A 142 51.31 -2.81 -37.36
N GLY A 143 51.75 -2.28 -36.22
CA GLY A 143 51.50 -2.85 -34.90
C GLY A 143 50.01 -3.16 -34.73
N VAL A 144 49.67 -4.44 -34.66
CA VAL A 144 48.32 -4.89 -34.33
C VAL A 144 48.08 -4.47 -32.89
N ARG A 145 47.43 -3.31 -32.72
CA ARG A 145 47.04 -2.80 -31.41
C ARG A 145 46.07 -3.78 -30.79
N THR A 146 46.56 -4.57 -29.86
CA THR A 146 45.77 -5.36 -28.93
C THR A 146 44.90 -4.38 -28.14
N ARG A 147 43.59 -4.37 -28.42
CA ARG A 147 42.62 -3.63 -27.63
C ARG A 147 42.74 -4.08 -26.18
N SER A 148 42.94 -3.12 -25.27
CA SER A 148 43.22 -3.45 -23.88
C SER A 148 41.91 -3.91 -23.20
N PRO A 149 41.87 -5.13 -22.64
CA PRO A 149 40.73 -5.59 -21.84
C PRO A 149 40.49 -4.67 -20.63
N THR A 150 41.52 -3.94 -20.21
CA THR A 150 41.45 -2.94 -19.13
C THR A 150 40.49 -1.79 -19.47
N ALA A 151 40.39 -1.35 -20.73
CA ALA A 151 39.47 -0.28 -21.11
C ALA A 151 38.00 -0.70 -21.03
N VAL A 152 37.71 -1.98 -21.32
CA VAL A 152 36.36 -2.55 -21.18
C VAL A 152 35.97 -2.63 -19.71
N VAL A 153 36.88 -3.18 -18.88
CA VAL A 153 36.64 -3.31 -17.43
C VAL A 153 36.48 -1.94 -16.78
N ALA A 154 37.33 -0.96 -17.12
CA ALA A 154 37.24 0.39 -16.57
C ALA A 154 35.93 1.10 -16.94
N GLY A 155 35.47 0.96 -18.19
CA GLY A 155 34.16 1.48 -18.61
C GLY A 155 33.02 0.84 -17.81
N LEU A 156 33.01 -0.49 -17.69
CA LEU A 156 31.97 -1.19 -16.94
C LEU A 156 31.93 -0.79 -15.46
N LEU A 157 33.09 -0.70 -14.79
CA LEU A 157 33.17 -0.28 -13.39
C LEU A 157 32.66 1.16 -13.20
N ALA A 158 33.02 2.08 -14.11
CA ALA A 158 32.50 3.44 -14.08
C ALA A 158 30.98 3.47 -14.24
N GLY A 159 30.44 2.64 -15.14
CA GLY A 159 28.99 2.50 -15.32
C GLY A 159 28.26 1.94 -14.10
N ILE A 160 28.80 0.90 -13.46
CA ILE A 160 28.20 0.34 -12.23
C ILE A 160 28.21 1.38 -11.10
N GLY A 161 29.30 2.14 -10.95
CA GLY A 161 29.38 3.23 -9.98
C GLY A 161 28.31 4.30 -10.24
N THR A 162 28.15 4.74 -11.50
CA THR A 162 27.11 5.71 -11.87
C THR A 162 25.71 5.15 -11.65
N PHE A 163 25.47 3.86 -11.94
CA PHE A 163 24.19 3.20 -11.66
C PHE A 163 23.81 3.34 -10.20
N ALA A 164 24.70 2.95 -9.29
CA ALA A 164 24.43 2.95 -7.86
C ALA A 164 24.17 4.37 -7.34
N VAL A 165 25.01 5.34 -7.75
CA VAL A 165 24.88 6.74 -7.32
C VAL A 165 23.58 7.37 -7.81
N VAL A 166 23.25 7.21 -9.10
CA VAL A 166 22.04 7.81 -9.67
C VAL A 166 20.79 7.13 -9.12
N ALA A 167 20.80 5.79 -9.00
CA ALA A 167 19.65 5.08 -8.43
C ALA A 167 19.37 5.53 -6.99
N PHE A 168 20.41 5.56 -6.14
CA PHE A 168 20.28 5.99 -4.76
C PHE A 168 19.81 7.45 -4.67
N ALA A 169 20.48 8.37 -5.37
CA ALA A 169 20.13 9.79 -5.32
C ALA A 169 18.69 10.07 -5.77
N VAL A 170 18.23 9.41 -6.84
CA VAL A 170 16.87 9.56 -7.36
C VAL A 170 15.85 8.92 -6.43
N THR A 171 16.11 7.72 -5.91
CA THR A 171 15.23 7.06 -4.93
C THR A 171 15.07 7.91 -3.67
N THR A 172 16.18 8.39 -3.09
CA THR A 172 16.13 9.24 -1.89
C THR A 172 15.42 10.58 -2.15
N ALA A 173 15.62 11.19 -3.32
CA ALA A 173 14.93 12.44 -3.66
C ALA A 173 13.42 12.25 -3.90
N LEU A 174 13.00 11.07 -4.36
CA LEU A 174 11.60 10.76 -4.67
C LEU A 174 10.85 10.05 -3.53
N ASP A 175 11.55 9.64 -2.48
CA ASP A 175 10.97 8.96 -1.32
C ASP A 175 9.75 9.68 -0.70
N PRO A 176 9.74 11.02 -0.57
CA PRO A 176 8.58 11.74 -0.05
C PRO A 176 7.39 11.77 -1.01
N PHE A 177 7.59 11.46 -2.28
CA PHE A 177 6.65 11.79 -3.36
C PHE A 177 6.09 10.57 -4.10
N VAL A 178 6.85 9.48 -4.19
CA VAL A 178 6.46 8.29 -4.96
C VAL A 178 6.80 7.05 -4.13
N TRP A 179 5.79 6.26 -3.77
CA TRP A 179 6.01 4.95 -3.15
C TRP A 179 5.63 3.81 -4.10
N PRO A 180 6.51 2.81 -4.32
CA PRO A 180 7.92 2.76 -3.90
C PRO A 180 8.84 3.57 -4.84
N SER A 181 9.61 4.50 -4.26
CA SER A 181 10.54 5.43 -4.94
C SER A 181 11.64 4.73 -5.73
N SER A 182 11.94 3.48 -5.36
CA SER A 182 12.86 2.58 -6.05
C SER A 182 12.40 2.21 -7.47
N LEU A 183 11.10 2.28 -7.77
CA LEU A 183 10.55 2.06 -9.11
C LEU A 183 11.08 3.07 -10.14
N VAL A 184 11.42 4.29 -9.69
CA VAL A 184 11.95 5.34 -10.56
C VAL A 184 13.47 5.42 -10.48
N GLY A 185 14.04 5.27 -9.28
CA GLY A 185 15.49 5.35 -9.09
C GLY A 185 16.27 4.24 -9.79
N LEU A 186 15.84 2.98 -9.68
CA LEU A 186 16.57 1.86 -10.28
C LEU A 186 16.66 1.96 -11.82
N PRO A 187 15.58 2.27 -12.58
CA PRO A 187 15.69 2.52 -14.02
C PRO A 187 16.56 3.74 -14.37
N ALA A 188 16.44 4.83 -13.61
CA ALA A 188 17.26 6.03 -13.82
C ALA A 188 18.76 5.73 -13.66
N GLY A 189 19.10 4.97 -12.62
CA GLY A 189 20.44 4.42 -12.42
C GLY A 189 20.89 3.57 -13.59
N ALA A 190 20.04 2.66 -14.08
CA ALA A 190 20.39 1.74 -15.17
C ALA A 190 20.78 2.50 -16.44
N VAL A 191 19.98 3.51 -16.81
CA VAL A 191 20.27 4.37 -17.97
C VAL A 191 21.57 5.14 -17.78
N GLY A 192 21.75 5.77 -16.61
CA GLY A 192 22.97 6.54 -16.30
C GLY A 192 24.23 5.68 -16.34
N GLY A 193 24.18 4.50 -15.72
CA GLY A 193 25.28 3.56 -15.66
C GLY A 193 25.70 3.04 -17.03
N VAL A 194 24.73 2.66 -17.86
CA VAL A 194 25.06 2.15 -19.21
C VAL A 194 25.62 3.26 -20.10
N ALA A 195 25.11 4.49 -20.01
CA ALA A 195 25.65 5.63 -20.75
C ALA A 195 27.12 5.88 -20.40
N VAL A 196 27.46 5.89 -19.11
CA VAL A 196 28.83 6.08 -18.63
C VAL A 196 29.73 4.92 -19.04
N ALA A 197 29.24 3.67 -19.00
CA ALA A 197 30.05 2.53 -19.43
C ALA A 197 30.44 2.61 -20.91
N VAL A 198 29.49 2.95 -21.77
CA VAL A 198 29.71 3.08 -23.21
C VAL A 198 30.64 4.26 -23.51
N LEU A 199 30.38 5.43 -22.91
CA LEU A 199 31.19 6.63 -23.14
C LEU A 199 32.60 6.47 -22.58
N GLY A 200 32.75 5.86 -21.40
CA GLY A 200 34.04 5.55 -20.79
C GLY A 200 34.87 4.61 -21.65
N TYR A 201 34.25 3.55 -22.18
CA TYR A 201 34.91 2.66 -23.13
C TYR A 201 35.35 3.38 -24.40
N LEU A 202 34.47 4.20 -25.00
CA LEU A 202 34.79 4.98 -26.20
C LEU A 202 35.91 5.99 -25.96
N TYR A 203 35.93 6.61 -24.78
CA TYR A 203 36.99 7.54 -24.39
C TYR A 203 38.33 6.83 -24.22
N LEU A 204 38.35 5.70 -23.50
CA LEU A 204 39.57 4.94 -23.20
C LEU A 204 40.15 4.21 -24.42
N THR A 205 39.33 3.92 -25.44
CA THR A 205 39.79 3.26 -26.69
C THR A 205 40.07 4.24 -27.82
N ARG A 206 40.03 5.54 -27.56
CA ARG A 206 40.22 6.59 -28.56
C ARG A 206 41.68 6.70 -29.02
N ASP A 207 41.87 6.80 -30.33
CA ASP A 207 43.12 7.27 -30.92
C ASP A 207 43.24 8.79 -30.76
N THR A 208 44.41 9.25 -30.31
CA THR A 208 44.75 10.66 -30.07
C THR A 208 44.53 11.58 -31.28
N GLU A 209 44.49 11.04 -32.50
CA GLU A 209 44.28 11.83 -33.74
C GLU A 209 42.83 11.91 -34.22
N SER A 210 41.91 11.12 -33.66
CA SER A 210 40.50 11.15 -34.08
C SER A 210 39.75 12.31 -33.43
N THR A 211 39.24 13.27 -34.21
CA THR A 211 38.38 14.35 -33.71
C THR A 211 36.93 13.87 -33.62
N VAL A 212 36.52 13.48 -32.42
CA VAL A 212 35.10 13.19 -32.15
C VAL A 212 34.31 14.47 -32.37
N ASN A 213 33.24 14.39 -33.16
CA ASN A 213 32.32 15.50 -33.37
C ASN A 213 31.46 15.65 -32.11
N TRP A 214 32.06 16.23 -31.07
CA TRP A 214 31.51 16.42 -29.72
C TRP A 214 30.14 17.10 -29.71
N ARG A 215 29.82 17.83 -30.79
CA ARG A 215 28.48 18.38 -31.01
C ARG A 215 27.41 17.31 -30.94
N HIS A 216 27.58 16.16 -31.60
CA HIS A 216 26.55 15.11 -31.59
C HIS A 216 26.43 14.41 -30.23
N VAL A 217 27.54 14.16 -29.55
CA VAL A 217 27.53 13.56 -28.21
C VAL A 217 26.90 14.51 -27.19
N GLY A 218 27.22 15.81 -27.27
CA GLY A 218 26.60 16.85 -26.46
C GLY A 218 25.10 16.97 -26.73
N PHE A 219 24.67 16.98 -27.98
CA PHE A 219 23.25 17.03 -28.34
C PHE A 219 22.47 15.82 -27.80
N THR A 220 23.03 14.61 -27.90
CA THR A 220 22.36 13.41 -27.36
C THR A 220 22.32 13.42 -25.84
N GLY A 221 23.40 13.84 -25.16
CA GLY A 221 23.43 13.97 -23.70
C GLY A 221 22.41 14.99 -23.18
N ILE A 222 22.32 16.16 -23.84
CA ILE A 222 21.35 17.20 -23.49
C ILE A 222 19.91 16.72 -23.71
N ALA A 223 19.63 16.02 -24.82
CA ALA A 223 18.30 15.48 -25.09
C ALA A 223 17.84 14.46 -24.04
N VAL A 224 18.73 13.58 -23.58
CA VAL A 224 18.43 12.60 -22.51
C VAL A 224 18.22 13.31 -21.17
N ALA A 225 19.05 14.30 -20.83
CA ALA A 225 18.90 15.07 -19.61
C ALA A 225 17.59 15.87 -19.58
N LEU A 226 17.20 16.47 -20.71
CA LEU A 226 15.92 17.18 -20.84
C LEU A 226 14.72 16.24 -20.74
N ALA A 227 14.78 15.08 -21.39
CA ALA A 227 13.72 14.08 -21.28
C ALA A 227 13.58 13.57 -19.83
N PHE A 228 14.70 13.32 -19.16
CA PHE A 228 14.70 12.93 -17.75
C PHE A 228 14.16 14.03 -16.82
N GLY A 229 14.60 15.28 -17.03
CA GLY A 229 14.09 16.42 -16.27
C GLY A 229 12.59 16.66 -16.45
N LEU A 230 12.06 16.43 -17.66
CA LEU A 230 10.61 16.47 -17.92
C LEU A 230 9.85 15.36 -17.23
N VAL A 231 10.39 14.13 -17.19
CA VAL A 231 9.76 13.00 -16.49
C VAL A 231 9.78 13.22 -14.98
N VAL A 232 10.92 13.59 -14.41
CA VAL A 232 11.05 13.86 -12.97
C VAL A 232 10.22 15.09 -12.57
N GLY A 233 10.27 16.17 -13.35
CA GLY A 233 9.48 17.37 -13.12
C GLY A 233 7.97 17.10 -13.24
N GLY A 234 7.55 16.31 -14.23
CA GLY A 234 6.16 15.89 -14.39
C GLY A 234 5.68 15.05 -13.20
N LEU A 235 6.47 14.04 -12.79
CA LEU A 235 6.17 13.23 -11.60
C LEU A 235 6.12 14.07 -10.31
N PHE A 236 6.99 15.08 -10.19
CA PHE A 236 6.99 16.01 -9.05
C PHE A 236 5.71 16.86 -9.00
N VAL A 237 5.27 17.41 -10.14
CA VAL A 237 4.03 18.20 -10.22
C VAL A 237 2.81 17.33 -9.92
N ILE A 238 2.72 16.12 -10.48
CA ILE A 238 1.62 15.18 -10.20
C ILE A 238 1.62 14.73 -8.74
N GLY A 239 2.81 14.54 -8.16
CA GLY A 239 2.96 14.23 -6.74
C GLY A 239 2.46 15.37 -5.85
N GLN A 240 2.74 16.61 -6.23
CA GLN A 240 2.21 17.80 -5.54
C GLN A 240 0.68 17.89 -5.66
N ASP A 241 0.12 17.72 -6.87
CA ASP A 241 -1.33 17.79 -7.09
C ASP A 241 -2.07 16.67 -6.34
N ARG A 242 -1.52 15.45 -6.30
CA ARG A 242 -2.10 14.38 -5.45
C ARG A 242 -2.04 14.74 -3.98
N ILE A 243 -0.94 15.28 -3.46
CA ILE A 243 -0.86 15.67 -2.04
C ILE A 243 -1.86 16.79 -1.70
N SER A 244 -2.17 17.68 -2.65
CA SER A 244 -3.19 18.72 -2.44
C SER A 244 -4.62 18.25 -2.64
N GLU A 245 -4.89 17.31 -3.56
CA GLU A 245 -6.25 16.82 -3.87
C GLU A 245 -6.68 15.60 -3.03
N THR A 246 -5.74 14.78 -2.51
CA THR A 246 -6.04 13.65 -1.59
C THR A 246 -5.82 13.99 -0.12
N ALA A 247 -5.93 15.26 0.26
CA ALA A 247 -6.32 15.59 1.62
C ALA A 247 -7.83 15.29 1.81
N GLU A 248 -8.24 14.05 1.51
CA GLU A 248 -9.51 13.52 2.02
C GLU A 248 -9.37 13.55 3.54
N ARG A 249 -10.01 14.56 4.12
CA ARG A 249 -10.16 14.67 5.56
C ARG A 249 -11.48 14.05 5.87
N THR A 250 -11.45 13.00 6.68
CA THR A 250 -12.65 12.37 7.18
C THR A 250 -12.76 12.69 8.65
N TYR A 251 -13.90 13.23 9.03
CA TYR A 251 -14.25 13.56 10.39
C TYR A 251 -15.46 12.71 10.73
N GLU A 252 -15.39 11.95 11.81
CA GLU A 252 -16.41 10.96 12.12
C GLU A 252 -16.54 10.79 13.63
N TYR A 253 -17.77 10.73 14.09
CA TYR A 253 -18.10 10.23 15.41
C TYR A 253 -18.56 8.78 15.32
N GLU A 254 -18.11 7.96 16.25
CA GLU A 254 -18.55 6.57 16.42
C GLU A 254 -19.09 6.43 17.83
N TYR A 255 -20.34 6.00 17.95
CA TYR A 255 -21.03 5.77 19.22
C TYR A 255 -21.46 4.32 19.33
N GLU A 256 -21.19 3.72 20.48
CA GLU A 256 -21.35 2.30 20.72
C GLU A 256 -21.85 2.00 22.13
N VAL A 257 -22.77 1.05 22.23
CA VAL A 257 -23.15 0.39 23.46
C VAL A 257 -22.87 -1.09 23.32
N THR A 258 -22.25 -1.68 24.33
CA THR A 258 -22.00 -3.11 24.45
C THR A 258 -22.68 -3.59 25.71
N VAL A 259 -23.49 -4.65 25.57
CA VAL A 259 -24.07 -5.37 26.71
C VAL A 259 -23.54 -6.79 26.65
N THR A 260 -22.82 -7.19 27.70
CA THR A 260 -22.23 -8.51 27.83
C THR A 260 -22.84 -9.23 29.03
N MET A 261 -23.27 -10.47 28.85
CA MET A 261 -23.75 -11.32 29.94
C MET A 261 -23.42 -12.79 29.71
N ASP A 262 -23.38 -13.56 30.79
CA ASP A 262 -23.08 -15.00 30.80
C ASP A 262 -24.32 -15.90 30.83
N GLU A 263 -25.47 -15.37 31.27
CA GLU A 263 -26.76 -16.09 31.29
C GLU A 263 -27.93 -15.32 30.66
N THR A 264 -29.07 -16.01 30.54
CA THR A 264 -30.28 -15.47 29.91
C THR A 264 -30.90 -14.36 30.77
N LEU A 265 -31.36 -13.29 30.11
CA LEU A 265 -32.07 -12.17 30.73
C LEU A 265 -33.53 -12.14 30.26
N GLU A 266 -34.46 -11.81 31.16
CA GLU A 266 -35.88 -11.59 30.87
C GLU A 266 -36.32 -10.16 31.23
N ASP A 267 -37.32 -9.64 30.52
CA ASP A 267 -37.92 -8.31 30.72
C ASP A 267 -36.87 -7.19 30.77
N VAL A 268 -35.97 -7.19 29.77
CA VAL A 268 -34.76 -6.35 29.76
C VAL A 268 -35.08 -4.91 29.40
N THR A 269 -34.62 -3.98 30.22
CA THR A 269 -34.56 -2.54 29.91
C THR A 269 -33.27 -1.95 30.47
N ILE A 270 -32.43 -1.41 29.59
CA ILE A 270 -31.17 -0.75 29.94
C ILE A 270 -31.20 0.68 29.41
N TYR A 271 -30.93 1.66 30.27
CA TYR A 271 -30.71 3.05 29.84
C TYR A 271 -29.22 3.38 29.90
N ALA A 272 -28.60 3.51 28.73
CA ALA A 272 -27.18 3.83 28.58
C ALA A 272 -26.94 5.34 28.37
N PRO A 273 -25.81 5.88 28.88
CA PRO A 273 -25.40 7.27 28.62
C PRO A 273 -25.34 7.56 27.13
N VAL A 274 -25.76 8.75 26.71
CA VAL A 274 -25.72 9.16 25.30
C VAL A 274 -24.79 10.34 25.07
N PRO A 275 -24.19 10.47 23.87
CA PRO A 275 -23.42 11.64 23.49
C PRO A 275 -24.34 12.86 23.44
N VAL A 276 -24.09 13.88 24.26
CA VAL A 276 -24.87 15.12 24.27
C VAL A 276 -23.98 16.28 23.85
N GLU A 277 -24.47 17.06 22.89
CA GLU A 277 -23.89 18.33 22.45
C GLU A 277 -24.97 19.41 22.60
N ASN A 278 -24.65 20.50 23.29
CA ASN A 278 -25.58 21.63 23.50
C ASN A 278 -26.97 21.25 24.06
N GLY A 279 -27.07 20.14 24.79
CA GLY A 279 -28.30 19.63 25.40
C GLY A 279 -29.16 18.74 24.50
N SER A 280 -28.68 18.38 23.30
CA SER A 280 -29.32 17.44 22.38
C SER A 280 -28.38 16.29 22.02
N SER A 281 -28.91 15.18 21.52
CA SER A 281 -28.13 14.00 21.11
C SER A 281 -28.40 13.62 19.65
N GLU A 282 -27.72 14.28 18.71
CA GLU A 282 -27.85 13.94 17.27
C GLU A 282 -27.41 12.48 17.01
N LEU A 283 -26.33 12.05 17.67
CA LEU A 283 -25.88 10.65 17.64
C LEU A 283 -26.92 9.69 18.23
N GLY A 284 -27.62 10.08 19.30
CA GLY A 284 -28.70 9.30 19.90
C GLY A 284 -29.92 9.17 18.97
N ASP A 285 -30.33 10.27 18.33
CA ASP A 285 -31.39 10.26 17.31
C ASP A 285 -31.00 9.35 16.12
N HIS A 286 -29.77 9.50 15.62
CA HIS A 286 -29.24 8.67 14.53
C HIS A 286 -29.16 7.18 14.92
N PHE A 287 -28.83 6.89 16.17
CA PHE A 287 -28.79 5.54 16.71
C PHE A 287 -30.17 4.88 16.61
N VAL A 288 -31.22 5.54 17.12
CA VAL A 288 -32.59 4.99 17.09
C VAL A 288 -33.07 4.71 15.65
N GLU A 289 -32.64 5.51 14.68
CA GLU A 289 -33.04 5.35 13.27
C GLU A 289 -32.32 4.23 12.52
N THR A 290 -31.05 3.95 12.85
CA THR A 290 -30.17 3.19 11.97
C THR A 290 -29.46 2.01 12.62
N VAL A 291 -29.50 1.90 13.95
CA VAL A 291 -28.75 0.88 14.67
C VAL A 291 -29.14 -0.52 14.23
N GLN A 292 -28.12 -1.37 14.08
CA GLN A 292 -28.28 -2.81 13.97
C GLN A 292 -27.50 -3.43 15.13
N SER A 293 -28.11 -4.40 15.79
CA SER A 293 -27.41 -5.21 16.78
C SER A 293 -26.52 -6.21 16.06
N ASN A 294 -25.29 -6.33 16.54
CA ASN A 294 -24.39 -7.41 16.15
C ASN A 294 -24.14 -8.28 17.38
N ARG A 295 -24.44 -9.58 17.24
CA ARG A 295 -24.17 -10.58 18.28
C ARG A 295 -22.83 -11.24 17.99
N TYR A 296 -21.89 -11.12 18.91
CA TYR A 296 -20.61 -11.78 18.77
C TYR A 296 -20.72 -13.21 19.30
N VAL A 297 -20.46 -14.19 18.42
CA VAL A 297 -20.42 -15.61 18.78
C VAL A 297 -18.99 -16.08 18.57
N LEU A 298 -18.30 -16.42 19.66
CA LEU A 298 -17.08 -17.22 19.58
C LEU A 298 -17.48 -18.62 19.10
N VAL A 299 -17.03 -18.99 17.90
CA VAL A 299 -17.26 -20.32 17.34
C VAL A 299 -15.95 -21.10 17.41
N PRO A 300 -15.79 -22.01 18.40
CA PRO A 300 -14.63 -22.89 18.46
C PRO A 300 -14.57 -23.80 17.23
N GLU A 301 -13.38 -24.30 16.92
CA GLU A 301 -13.20 -25.19 15.76
C GLU A 301 -14.01 -26.48 15.96
N GLY A 302 -14.78 -26.88 14.93
CA GLY A 302 -15.63 -28.07 14.97
C GLY A 302 -17.05 -27.86 15.50
N HIS A 303 -17.41 -26.65 15.94
CA HIS A 303 -18.78 -26.30 16.29
C HIS A 303 -19.50 -25.64 15.11
N ASP A 304 -20.64 -26.20 14.70
CA ASP A 304 -21.59 -25.55 13.78
C ASP A 304 -22.74 -25.05 14.66
N PRO A 305 -22.70 -23.78 15.14
CA PRO A 305 -23.71 -23.29 16.07
C PRO A 305 -25.08 -23.37 15.38
N GLU A 306 -26.09 -23.88 16.10
CA GLU A 306 -27.45 -23.75 15.62
C GLU A 306 -27.75 -22.26 15.39
N PRO A 307 -28.46 -21.90 14.31
CA PRO A 307 -28.80 -20.51 14.05
C PRO A 307 -29.62 -20.00 15.23
N VAL A 308 -29.02 -19.13 16.05
CA VAL A 308 -29.71 -18.50 17.17
C VAL A 308 -30.69 -17.48 16.61
N ASP A 309 -31.93 -17.51 17.09
CA ASP A 309 -32.95 -16.57 16.65
C ASP A 309 -32.50 -15.13 16.95
N PRO A 310 -32.71 -14.18 16.03
CA PRO A 310 -32.39 -12.78 16.27
C PRO A 310 -33.22 -12.25 17.44
N VAL A 311 -32.60 -11.47 18.30
CA VAL A 311 -33.28 -10.81 19.41
C VAL A 311 -33.95 -9.54 18.90
N ASP A 312 -35.25 -9.42 19.15
CA ASP A 312 -36.05 -8.25 18.78
C ASP A 312 -35.85 -7.12 19.79
N PHE A 313 -34.80 -6.33 19.58
CA PHE A 313 -34.53 -5.14 20.40
C PHE A 313 -35.40 -3.95 19.99
N THR A 314 -35.85 -3.19 20.99
CA THR A 314 -36.46 -1.87 20.81
C THR A 314 -35.51 -0.78 21.32
N TYR A 315 -35.41 0.31 20.55
CA TYR A 315 -34.53 1.44 20.84
C TYR A 315 -35.35 2.72 20.95
N GLU A 316 -35.11 3.51 21.99
CA GLU A 316 -35.76 4.80 22.19
C GLU A 316 -34.82 5.77 22.91
N LEU A 317 -34.83 7.04 22.51
CA LEU A 317 -34.18 8.09 23.29
C LEU A 317 -35.17 8.59 24.35
N VAL A 318 -34.83 8.40 25.63
CA VAL A 318 -35.73 8.68 26.75
C VAL A 318 -35.19 9.81 27.63
N GLU A 319 -36.07 10.74 28.00
CA GLU A 319 -35.75 11.80 28.96
C GLU A 319 -35.96 11.30 30.39
N THR A 320 -34.90 11.32 31.20
CA THR A 320 -34.92 10.85 32.59
C THR A 320 -34.59 11.96 33.58
N GLU A 321 -34.72 11.69 34.88
CA GLU A 321 -34.23 12.61 35.92
C GLU A 321 -32.71 12.83 35.89
N ARG A 322 -31.97 12.01 35.13
CA ARG A 322 -30.50 12.07 34.95
C ARG A 322 -30.08 12.67 33.61
N GLY A 323 -31.04 13.10 32.78
CA GLY A 323 -30.83 13.58 31.42
C GLY A 323 -31.34 12.58 30.38
N SER A 324 -31.13 12.92 29.11
CA SER A 324 -31.40 12.03 27.98
C SER A 324 -30.55 10.76 28.09
N MET A 325 -31.15 9.61 27.82
CA MET A 325 -30.49 8.29 27.84
C MET A 325 -31.01 7.46 26.67
N LEU A 326 -30.20 6.50 26.21
CA LEU A 326 -30.63 5.53 25.21
C LEU A 326 -31.24 4.32 25.90
N SER A 327 -32.52 4.08 25.66
CA SER A 327 -33.23 2.87 26.06
C SER A 327 -32.99 1.75 25.06
N ILE A 328 -32.50 0.62 25.56
CA ILE A 328 -32.40 -0.66 24.85
C ILE A 328 -33.24 -1.66 25.64
N SER A 329 -34.27 -2.23 25.00
CA SER A 329 -35.16 -3.20 25.65
C SER A 329 -35.43 -4.42 24.78
N ALA A 330 -35.70 -5.55 25.43
CA ALA A 330 -36.09 -6.81 24.82
C ALA A 330 -36.86 -7.67 25.82
N ASP A 331 -37.83 -8.45 25.35
CA ASP A 331 -38.62 -9.35 26.23
C ASP A 331 -37.74 -10.46 26.83
N ARG A 332 -36.79 -10.98 26.05
CA ARG A 332 -35.88 -12.04 26.46
C ARG A 332 -34.61 -12.01 25.62
N ILE A 333 -33.46 -12.17 26.26
CA ILE A 333 -32.15 -12.32 25.62
C ILE A 333 -31.59 -13.68 26.04
N GLU A 334 -31.76 -14.69 25.18
CA GLU A 334 -31.26 -16.03 25.42
C GLU A 334 -29.75 -16.09 25.20
N VAL A 335 -29.01 -16.60 26.17
CA VAL A 335 -27.55 -16.78 26.11
C VAL A 335 -27.22 -18.26 26.16
N THR A 336 -26.33 -18.68 25.26
CA THR A 336 -25.83 -20.05 25.17
C THR A 336 -24.39 -20.11 25.69
N THR A 337 -24.16 -21.02 26.63
CA THR A 337 -22.81 -21.35 27.11
C THR A 337 -22.18 -22.41 26.23
N VAL A 338 -21.00 -22.09 25.70
CA VAL A 338 -20.17 -22.96 24.88
C VAL A 338 -18.96 -23.40 25.69
N HIS A 339 -18.79 -24.70 25.86
CA HIS A 339 -17.61 -25.27 26.52
C HIS A 339 -16.53 -25.54 25.46
N TYR A 340 -15.28 -25.22 25.79
CA TYR A 340 -14.14 -25.47 24.91
C TYR A 340 -12.95 -26.02 25.69
N ARG A 341 -12.02 -26.62 24.95
CA ARG A 341 -10.69 -27.01 25.42
C ARG A 341 -9.63 -26.39 24.53
N ASP A 342 -8.65 -25.74 25.13
CA ASP A 342 -7.47 -25.23 24.46
C ASP A 342 -6.52 -26.37 24.12
N VAL A 343 -6.24 -26.53 22.84
CA VAL A 343 -5.32 -27.53 22.31
C VAL A 343 -4.07 -26.82 21.83
N GLN A 344 -2.92 -27.17 22.41
CA GLN A 344 -1.63 -26.63 22.00
C GLN A 344 -0.75 -27.73 21.38
N ASN A 345 -0.28 -27.48 20.16
CA ASN A 345 0.79 -28.23 19.51
C ASN A 345 2.10 -27.43 19.55
N ASP A 346 3.22 -28.04 19.20
CA ASP A 346 4.58 -27.48 19.21
C ASP A 346 4.74 -26.13 18.47
N SER A 347 3.77 -25.72 17.64
CA SER A 347 3.82 -24.48 16.85
C SER A 347 2.55 -23.61 16.88
N MET A 348 1.39 -24.10 17.36
CA MET A 348 0.11 -23.38 17.30
C MET A 348 -0.82 -23.84 18.44
N GLY A 349 -1.63 -22.92 18.97
CA GLY A 349 -2.74 -23.21 19.89
C GLY A 349 -4.07 -22.78 19.28
N TRP A 350 -5.13 -23.54 19.53
CA TRP A 350 -6.51 -23.24 19.13
C TRP A 350 -7.49 -23.79 20.18
N SER A 351 -8.72 -23.30 20.18
CA SER A 351 -9.78 -23.78 21.06
C SER A 351 -10.72 -24.71 20.28
N GLU A 352 -10.91 -25.92 20.79
CA GLU A 352 -11.82 -26.94 20.26
C GLU A 352 -13.10 -26.98 21.10
N TRP A 353 -14.26 -27.14 20.46
CA TRP A 353 -15.52 -27.33 21.17
C TRP A 353 -15.57 -28.66 21.91
N ILE A 354 -16.14 -28.67 23.11
CA ILE A 354 -16.41 -29.89 23.88
C ILE A 354 -17.88 -29.94 24.33
N PRO A 355 -18.47 -31.14 24.44
CA PRO A 355 -19.80 -31.29 25.04
C PRO A 355 -19.78 -30.87 26.53
N PRO A 356 -20.89 -30.36 27.09
CA PRO A 356 -20.99 -30.01 28.50
C PRO A 356 -20.66 -31.17 29.45
N GLU A 357 -20.90 -32.42 29.03
CA GLU A 357 -20.61 -33.61 29.84
C GLU A 357 -19.12 -33.93 29.95
N GLU A 358 -18.29 -33.39 29.04
CA GLU A 358 -16.83 -33.55 29.05
C GLU A 358 -16.12 -32.40 29.77
N TYR A 359 -16.83 -31.32 30.09
CA TYR A 359 -16.27 -30.16 30.77
C TYR A 359 -15.88 -30.48 32.22
N ASP A 360 -14.61 -30.26 32.56
CA ASP A 360 -14.08 -30.32 33.91
C ASP A 360 -13.60 -28.92 34.34
N PRO A 361 -14.28 -28.24 35.28
CA PRO A 361 -13.89 -26.90 35.72
C PRO A 361 -12.56 -26.87 36.47
N ASP A 362 -12.04 -28.01 36.92
CA ASP A 362 -10.71 -28.11 37.56
C ASP A 362 -9.57 -28.27 36.53
N ASP A 363 -9.87 -28.50 35.24
CA ASP A 363 -8.89 -28.60 34.17
C ASP A 363 -8.53 -27.21 33.61
N PRO A 364 -7.28 -26.72 33.77
CA PRO A 364 -6.88 -25.41 33.29
C PRO A 364 -6.82 -25.28 31.75
N GLU A 365 -6.92 -26.39 31.01
CA GLU A 365 -7.01 -26.38 29.54
C GLU A 365 -8.46 -26.26 29.06
N MET A 366 -9.46 -26.28 29.96
CA MET A 366 -10.88 -26.15 29.61
C MET A 366 -11.44 -24.79 30.06
N GLY A 367 -12.41 -24.29 29.31
CA GLY A 367 -13.07 -23.02 29.61
C GLY A 367 -14.50 -22.95 29.09
N THR A 368 -15.20 -21.90 29.51
CA THR A 368 -16.52 -21.52 29.01
C THR A 368 -16.44 -20.21 28.24
N SER A 369 -17.26 -20.11 27.19
CA SER A 369 -17.54 -18.88 26.48
C SER A 369 -19.05 -18.72 26.38
N HIS A 370 -19.52 -17.48 26.34
CA HIS A 370 -20.93 -17.18 26.19
C HIS A 370 -21.11 -16.35 24.91
N ASP A 371 -22.28 -16.47 24.28
CA ASP A 371 -22.64 -15.69 23.09
C ASP A 371 -23.48 -14.45 23.44
N GLY A 372 -23.47 -14.07 24.73
CA GLY A 372 -24.18 -12.94 25.29
C GLY A 372 -23.48 -11.60 25.10
N ASP A 373 -22.69 -11.42 24.04
CA ASP A 373 -22.04 -10.15 23.71
C ASP A 373 -22.80 -9.46 22.56
N PHE A 374 -23.54 -8.41 22.92
CA PHE A 374 -24.33 -7.61 21.99
C PHE A 374 -23.72 -6.22 21.83
N ARG A 375 -23.32 -5.92 20.60
CA ARG A 375 -22.76 -4.62 20.20
C ARG A 375 -23.76 -3.85 19.35
N PHE A 376 -24.02 -2.62 19.75
CA PHE A 376 -24.90 -1.69 19.07
C PHE A 376 -24.07 -0.46 18.72
N ALA A 377 -23.81 -0.21 17.44
CA ALA A 377 -22.90 0.86 17.03
C ALA A 377 -23.45 1.66 15.85
N VAL A 378 -23.17 2.96 15.83
CA VAL A 378 -23.46 3.87 14.72
C VAL A 378 -22.29 4.81 14.48
N SER A 379 -22.16 5.25 13.24
CA SER A 379 -21.19 6.25 12.84
C SER A 379 -21.87 7.43 12.17
N LEU A 380 -21.45 8.64 12.53
CA LEU A 380 -21.96 9.89 11.98
C LEU A 380 -20.79 10.72 11.41
N PRO A 381 -20.78 11.04 10.11
CA PRO A 381 -19.76 11.91 9.55
C PRO A 381 -19.97 13.35 10.03
N ALA A 382 -18.90 13.99 10.49
CA ALA A 382 -18.92 15.40 10.90
C ALA A 382 -18.66 16.31 9.68
N THR A 383 -19.31 17.48 9.68
CA THR A 383 -19.18 18.48 8.61
C THR A 383 -17.92 19.33 8.75
N GLU A 384 -17.41 19.46 9.97
CA GLU A 384 -16.24 20.26 10.34
C GLU A 384 -15.22 19.41 11.10
N GLU A 385 -14.01 19.96 11.27
CA GLU A 385 -12.94 19.29 12.01
C GLU A 385 -13.31 19.22 13.49
N ILE A 386 -13.21 18.02 14.07
CA ILE A 386 -13.57 17.73 15.46
C ILE A 386 -12.48 18.28 16.39
N GLU A 387 -12.83 19.04 17.42
CA GLU A 387 -11.90 19.54 18.43
C GLU A 387 -11.51 18.42 19.41
N THR A 388 -10.56 17.58 18.99
CA THR A 388 -10.14 16.40 19.75
C THR A 388 -9.15 16.71 20.88
N ALA A 389 -8.52 17.89 20.92
CA ALA A 389 -7.59 18.26 21.99
C ALA A 389 -8.34 18.80 23.23
N ASP A 390 -9.47 19.47 23.00
CA ASP A 390 -10.28 20.10 24.06
C ASP A 390 -11.80 20.03 23.76
N PRO A 391 -12.41 18.83 23.76
CA PRO A 391 -13.80 18.63 23.29
C PRO A 391 -14.90 19.26 24.18
N PHE A 392 -14.55 19.92 25.28
CA PHE A 392 -15.51 20.29 26.34
C PHE A 392 -16.53 21.37 25.98
N ASP A 393 -16.22 22.21 24.98
CA ASP A 393 -16.99 23.42 24.67
C ASP A 393 -17.79 23.33 23.35
N GLY A 394 -17.81 22.17 22.69
CA GLY A 394 -18.49 22.03 21.40
C GLY A 394 -18.57 20.63 20.80
N GLU A 395 -17.96 19.62 21.42
CA GLU A 395 -18.03 18.26 20.93
C GLU A 395 -19.01 17.44 21.80
N PRO A 396 -19.69 16.44 21.21
CA PRO A 396 -20.52 15.54 21.99
C PRO A 396 -19.66 14.75 22.99
N LEU A 397 -20.12 14.68 24.24
CA LEU A 397 -19.54 13.85 25.31
C LEU A 397 -20.64 12.99 25.93
N LEU A 398 -20.29 11.82 26.47
CA LEU A 398 -21.26 10.95 27.12
C LEU A 398 -21.88 11.66 28.31
N SER A 399 -23.20 11.65 28.44
CA SER A 399 -23.93 12.28 29.53
C SER A 399 -24.83 11.24 30.21
N PRO A 400 -24.98 11.29 31.55
CA PRO A 400 -24.45 12.30 32.47
C PRO A 400 -23.01 12.05 32.93
N GLN A 401 -22.26 13.13 33.20
CA GLN A 401 -20.97 13.09 33.90
C GLN A 401 -21.01 13.94 35.17
N SER A 402 -20.47 13.41 36.26
CA SER A 402 -20.22 14.14 37.51
C SER A 402 -18.81 13.93 38.02
N ASP A 403 -18.31 14.85 38.83
CA ASP A 403 -17.00 14.73 39.52
C ASP A 403 -15.80 14.46 38.58
N ARG A 404 -15.86 14.98 37.34
CA ARG A 404 -14.78 14.83 36.35
C ARG A 404 -13.47 15.41 36.88
N ARG A 405 -12.44 14.57 36.92
CA ARG A 405 -11.11 14.89 37.42
C ARG A 405 -10.03 14.43 36.46
N GLU A 406 -9.01 15.25 36.25
CA GLU A 406 -7.84 14.87 35.46
C GLU A 406 -7.01 13.83 36.23
N ILE A 407 -6.55 12.81 35.52
CA ILE A 407 -5.73 11.71 36.04
C ILE A 407 -4.54 11.47 35.12
N ASP A 408 -3.53 10.76 35.63
CA ASP A 408 -2.40 10.32 34.80
C ASP A 408 -2.87 9.30 33.76
N CYS A 409 -2.59 9.54 32.49
CA CYS A 409 -2.87 8.58 31.43
C CYS A 409 -2.07 7.29 31.61
N ARG A 410 -2.72 6.14 31.46
CA ARG A 410 -2.06 4.81 31.50
C ARG A 410 -0.92 4.69 30.47
N TRP A 411 -1.07 5.35 29.32
CA TRP A 411 -0.06 5.45 28.28
C TRP A 411 0.00 6.88 27.75
N THR A 412 1.20 7.44 27.56
CA THR A 412 1.37 8.78 27.01
C THR A 412 1.58 8.70 25.50
N VAL A 413 0.71 9.35 24.71
CA VAL A 413 0.73 9.31 23.24
C VAL A 413 0.87 10.73 22.67
N GLY A 414 1.93 11.44 23.09
CA GLY A 414 2.20 12.81 22.68
C GLY A 414 1.94 13.84 23.78
N ASP A 415 2.29 15.10 23.49
CA ASP A 415 2.28 16.20 24.47
C ASP A 415 0.86 16.73 24.77
N SER A 416 -0.11 16.45 23.89
CA SER A 416 -1.52 16.86 24.03
C SER A 416 -2.39 15.87 24.78
N HIS A 417 -1.90 14.64 25.03
CA HIS A 417 -2.70 13.55 25.59
C HIS A 417 -3.04 13.81 27.06
N ARG A 418 -4.33 13.96 27.37
CA ARG A 418 -4.85 14.13 28.74
C ARG A 418 -5.96 13.11 29.00
N CYS A 419 -6.04 12.64 30.24
CA CYS A 419 -7.02 11.64 30.66
C CYS A 419 -7.81 12.15 31.85
N PHE A 420 -9.09 11.82 31.87
CA PHE A 420 -10.03 12.19 32.90
C PHE A 420 -10.81 10.96 33.33
N GLU A 421 -11.18 10.94 34.60
CA GLU A 421 -12.14 9.98 35.14
C GLU A 421 -13.36 10.77 35.65
N TYR A 422 -14.56 10.19 35.55
CA TYR A 422 -15.80 10.78 36.03
C TYR A 422 -16.78 9.71 36.51
N ASP A 423 -17.73 10.13 37.34
CA ASP A 423 -18.86 9.31 37.75
C ASP A 423 -20.00 9.46 36.74
N SER A 424 -20.63 8.34 36.36
CA SER A 424 -21.82 8.31 35.52
C SER A 424 -22.85 7.33 36.09
N VAL A 425 -23.96 7.13 35.38
CA VAL A 425 -25.03 6.21 35.78
C VAL A 425 -25.61 5.46 34.59
N VAL A 426 -26.09 4.25 34.87
CA VAL A 426 -26.91 3.43 33.96
C VAL A 426 -28.19 3.06 34.71
N TYR A 427 -29.31 2.93 34.01
CA TYR A 427 -30.49 2.26 34.55
C TYR A 427 -30.53 0.83 34.03
N ALA A 428 -30.84 -0.13 34.90
CA ALA A 428 -31.02 -1.52 34.51
C ALA A 428 -32.25 -2.12 35.21
N SER A 429 -33.09 -2.79 34.43
CA SER A 429 -34.21 -3.59 34.91
C SER A 429 -34.23 -4.88 34.10
N TYR A 430 -34.06 -6.03 34.76
CA TYR A 430 -34.14 -7.35 34.16
C TYR A 430 -34.21 -8.42 35.23
N ASP A 431 -34.82 -9.56 34.89
CA ASP A 431 -34.81 -10.78 35.70
C ASP A 431 -33.76 -11.77 35.14
N THR A 432 -33.01 -12.41 36.05
CA THR A 432 -32.00 -13.42 35.73
C THR A 432 -31.62 -14.19 37.01
N ASP A 433 -30.74 -15.18 36.90
CA ASP A 433 -30.19 -15.93 38.04
C ASP A 433 -29.28 -15.06 38.92
N ASP A 434 -29.20 -15.37 40.23
CA ASP A 434 -28.51 -14.53 41.23
C ASP A 434 -26.98 -14.41 40.99
N GLU A 435 -26.40 -15.29 40.19
CA GLU A 435 -24.97 -15.36 39.90
C GLU A 435 -24.59 -14.72 38.56
N THR A 436 -25.57 -14.36 37.71
CA THR A 436 -25.35 -13.77 36.38
C THR A 436 -24.59 -12.45 36.48
N GLU A 437 -23.54 -12.30 35.67
CA GLU A 437 -22.82 -11.04 35.49
C GLU A 437 -23.30 -10.33 34.23
N VAL A 438 -23.69 -9.05 34.36
CA VAL A 438 -24.02 -8.19 33.22
C VAL A 438 -23.11 -6.98 33.22
N THR A 439 -22.35 -6.81 32.15
CA THR A 439 -21.53 -5.63 31.89
C THR A 439 -22.21 -4.75 30.86
N VAL A 440 -22.38 -3.47 31.19
CA VAL A 440 -22.79 -2.43 30.24
C VAL A 440 -21.58 -1.53 30.01
N HIS A 441 -21.18 -1.39 28.75
CA HIS A 441 -20.11 -0.50 28.33
C HIS A 441 -20.61 0.42 27.22
N THR A 442 -20.34 1.71 27.38
CA THR A 442 -20.70 2.73 26.40
C THR A 442 -19.44 3.42 25.95
N ARG A 443 -19.30 3.66 24.65
CA ARG A 443 -18.14 4.30 24.05
C ARG A 443 -18.56 5.33 23.01
N LEU A 444 -17.86 6.44 23.01
CA LEU A 444 -17.91 7.48 22.00
C LEU A 444 -16.48 7.80 21.57
N SER A 445 -16.27 8.00 20.27
CA SER A 445 -15.02 8.56 19.76
C SER A 445 -15.29 9.54 18.63
N GLY A 446 -14.68 10.72 18.71
CA GLY A 446 -14.57 11.64 17.58
C GLY A 446 -13.17 11.57 17.00
N ARG A 447 -13.05 11.30 15.69
CA ARG A 447 -11.77 11.14 14.98
C ARG A 447 -11.67 12.07 13.77
N ASN A 448 -10.49 12.65 13.59
CA ASN A 448 -10.10 13.30 12.34
C ASN A 448 -8.99 12.48 11.69
N GLU A 449 -9.18 12.08 10.45
CA GLU A 449 -8.19 11.35 9.66
C GLU A 449 -7.76 12.16 8.44
N TRP A 450 -6.47 12.10 8.10
CA TRP A 450 -5.92 12.70 6.90
C TRP A 450 -4.72 11.92 6.38
N PHE A 451 -4.47 12.04 5.08
CA PHE A 451 -3.31 11.41 4.45
C PHE A 451 -2.10 12.36 4.43
N THR A 452 -0.92 11.90 4.90
CA THR A 452 0.37 12.61 4.76
C THR A 452 1.50 11.61 4.56
N GLY A 453 1.60 11.05 3.34
CA GLY A 453 2.52 9.94 3.06
C GLY A 453 2.16 8.65 3.82
N GLY A 454 0.93 8.57 4.33
CA GLY A 454 0.36 7.55 5.19
C GLY A 454 -0.89 8.09 5.89
N TRP A 455 -1.85 7.22 6.25
CA TRP A 455 -2.99 7.61 7.08
C TRP A 455 -2.51 7.99 8.48
N THR A 456 -2.94 9.14 8.96
CA THR A 456 -2.65 9.66 10.29
C THR A 456 -3.87 10.46 10.76
N GLY A 457 -3.99 10.68 12.06
CA GLY A 457 -5.13 11.41 12.60
C GLY A 457 -4.93 11.85 14.02
N ASN A 458 -6.00 12.42 14.56
CA ASN A 458 -6.18 12.66 15.98
C ASN A 458 -7.59 12.26 16.41
N GLU A 459 -7.77 11.96 17.68
CA GLU A 459 -9.05 11.50 18.23
C GLU A 459 -9.21 11.87 19.71
N TYR A 460 -10.45 11.90 20.18
CA TYR A 460 -10.78 11.74 21.59
C TYR A 460 -11.65 10.50 21.77
N ARG A 461 -11.64 9.93 22.98
CA ARG A 461 -12.40 8.74 23.34
C ARG A 461 -13.03 8.96 24.70
N ASP A 462 -14.35 8.83 24.76
CA ASP A 462 -15.12 8.86 25.98
C ASP A 462 -15.77 7.49 26.18
N SER A 463 -15.67 6.93 27.38
CA SER A 463 -16.21 5.61 27.67
C SER A 463 -16.72 5.51 29.09
N SER A 464 -17.72 4.68 29.31
CA SER A 464 -18.20 4.34 30.65
C SER A 464 -18.51 2.86 30.75
N SER A 465 -18.29 2.27 31.92
CA SER A 465 -18.56 0.85 32.16
C SER A 465 -19.02 0.56 33.58
N GLY A 466 -19.92 -0.41 33.71
CA GLY A 466 -20.38 -0.95 34.98
C GLY A 466 -20.68 -2.44 34.88
N GLN A 467 -20.38 -3.15 35.96
CA GLN A 467 -20.71 -4.55 36.18
C GLN A 467 -21.86 -4.64 37.18
N LEU A 468 -22.85 -5.48 36.86
CA LEU A 468 -24.06 -5.73 37.63
C LEU A 468 -24.18 -7.24 37.87
N PHE A 469 -24.69 -7.65 39.04
CA PHE A 469 -24.78 -9.06 39.43
C PHE A 469 -26.19 -9.43 39.85
N GLY A 470 -26.73 -10.49 39.26
CA GLY A 470 -28.09 -10.96 39.51
C GLY A 470 -29.17 -9.99 39.00
N PRO A 471 -30.44 -10.19 39.38
CA PRO A 471 -31.54 -9.37 38.90
C PRO A 471 -31.39 -7.90 39.31
N GLN A 472 -31.71 -6.99 38.39
CA GLN A 472 -31.58 -5.54 38.61
C GLN A 472 -32.93 -4.84 38.50
N ASN A 473 -33.06 -3.74 39.24
CA ASN A 473 -34.22 -2.85 39.16
C ASN A 473 -33.85 -1.46 39.72
N GLY A 474 -33.22 -0.63 38.90
CA GLY A 474 -32.95 0.75 39.26
C GLY A 474 -31.73 1.38 38.59
N TRP A 475 -31.26 2.46 39.21
CA TRP A 475 -30.10 3.21 38.78
C TRP A 475 -28.83 2.71 39.46
N HIS A 476 -27.78 2.52 38.69
CA HIS A 476 -26.48 2.06 39.13
C HIS A 476 -25.41 3.08 38.77
N ARG A 477 -24.47 3.31 39.69
CA ARG A 477 -23.31 4.15 39.43
C ARG A 477 -22.30 3.35 38.60
N ILE A 478 -21.76 3.98 37.58
CA ILE A 478 -20.71 3.43 36.72
C ILE A 478 -19.55 4.40 36.64
N THR A 479 -18.38 3.90 36.24
CA THR A 479 -17.18 4.74 36.09
C THR A 479 -16.97 5.09 34.63
N GLY A 480 -16.65 6.36 34.36
CA GLY A 480 -16.32 6.86 33.04
C GLY A 480 -14.87 7.30 32.93
N GLU A 481 -14.30 7.13 31.74
CA GLU A 481 -12.96 7.57 31.36
C GLU A 481 -13.05 8.37 30.05
N LEU A 482 -12.42 9.54 30.03
CA LEU A 482 -12.30 10.39 28.84
C LEU A 482 -10.81 10.64 28.54
N ALA A 483 -10.37 10.25 27.35
CA ALA A 483 -9.03 10.52 26.85
C ALA A 483 -9.11 11.48 25.65
N VAL A 484 -8.40 12.60 25.72
CA VAL A 484 -8.39 13.66 24.70
C VAL A 484 -6.97 13.89 24.24
N GLY A 485 -6.78 14.51 23.08
CA GLY A 485 -5.44 14.84 22.62
C GLY A 485 -4.66 13.65 22.07
N ILE A 486 -5.33 12.57 21.64
CA ILE A 486 -4.69 11.34 21.14
C ILE A 486 -4.28 11.56 19.68
N GLY A 487 -3.05 11.18 19.33
CA GLY A 487 -2.58 11.16 17.94
C GLY A 487 -1.70 12.36 17.60
N ARG A 488 -1.76 12.82 16.35
CA ARG A 488 -0.89 13.91 15.85
C ARG A 488 -1.69 15.17 15.61
N TYR A 489 -1.30 16.26 16.25
CA TYR A 489 -1.86 17.59 16.02
C TYR A 489 -0.94 18.38 15.10
N ARG A 490 -1.52 19.26 14.28
CA ARG A 490 -0.79 20.06 13.28
C ARG A 490 -0.56 21.48 13.74
#